data_AF-A0A4Y2CQA2-F1
#
_entry.id   AF-A0A4Y2CQA2-F1
#
_cell.length_a   1.000
_cell.length_b   1.000
_cell.length_c   1.000
_cell.angle_alpha   90.00
_cell.angle_beta   90.00
_cell.angle_gamma   90.00
#
_symmetry.space_group_name_H-M   'P 1'
#
loop_
_entity.id
_entity.type
_entity.pdbx_description
1 polymer ?
#
loop_
_entity_poly.entity_id
_entity_poly.type
_entity_poly.pdbx_seq_one_letter_code
_entity_poly.pdbx_strand_id
1 'polypeptide(L)'
;MIKAAEEIRRLKVVPSNKISSCGVSVDGTWQRRGYSSLNGCTTIISIDSGKVLDAEIMSHYCRTCKTNDNVRYKNKENHECSNYVGSSGNMEPVGVYRMFERSKRLRKL
;
A
#
# COMPACT_ATOMS: atom_id res chain seq x y z
N MET A 1 -6.80 -9.14 -5.04
CA MET A 1 -5.45 -9.75 -5.11
C MET A 1 -5.46 -11.28 -4.90
N ILE A 2 -6.49 -11.89 -4.29
CA ILE A 2 -6.59 -13.36 -4.12
C ILE A 2 -6.40 -14.13 -5.44
N LYS A 3 -7.08 -13.71 -6.51
CA LYS A 3 -6.95 -14.31 -7.85
C LYS A 3 -5.53 -14.27 -8.40
N ALA A 4 -4.77 -13.20 -8.12
CA ALA A 4 -3.36 -13.09 -8.54
C ALA A 4 -2.49 -14.10 -7.80
N ALA A 5 -2.69 -14.27 -6.48
CA ALA A 5 -1.97 -15.27 -5.70
C ALA A 5 -2.33 -16.71 -6.13
N GLU A 6 -3.59 -16.99 -6.44
CA GLU A 6 -4.02 -18.30 -6.96
C GLU A 6 -3.39 -18.62 -8.31
N GLU A 7 -3.22 -17.63 -9.18
CA GLU A 7 -2.57 -17.82 -10.47
C GLU A 7 -1.11 -18.21 -10.34
N ILE A 8 -0.36 -17.56 -9.44
CA ILE A 8 1.02 -17.93 -9.15
C ILE A 8 1.09 -19.37 -8.63
N ARG A 9 0.16 -19.76 -7.75
CA ARG A 9 0.10 -21.15 -7.27
C ARG A 9 -0.15 -22.13 -8.40
N ARG A 10 -1.04 -21.80 -9.35
CA ARG A 10 -1.28 -22.63 -10.54
C ARG A 10 -0.03 -22.73 -11.43
N LEU A 11 0.62 -21.61 -11.71
CA LEU A 11 1.85 -21.57 -12.53
C LEU A 11 2.99 -22.40 -11.90
N LYS A 12 3.11 -22.39 -10.58
CA LYS A 12 4.13 -23.15 -9.84
C LYS A 12 3.71 -24.58 -9.47
N VAL A 13 2.50 -25.00 -9.86
CA VAL A 13 1.93 -26.31 -9.52
C VAL A 13 1.96 -26.57 -8.01
N VAL A 14 1.63 -25.55 -7.20
CA VAL A 14 1.62 -25.63 -5.73
C VAL A 14 0.18 -25.77 -5.23
N PRO A 15 -0.12 -26.73 -4.35
CA PRO A 15 -1.43 -26.85 -3.69
C PRO A 15 -1.85 -25.55 -2.98
N SER A 16 -3.15 -25.27 -2.95
CA SER A 16 -3.70 -24.02 -2.39
C SER A 16 -3.37 -23.80 -0.91
N ASN A 17 -3.10 -24.87 -0.16
CA ASN A 17 -2.78 -24.87 1.26
C ASN A 17 -1.27 -24.79 1.58
N LYS A 18 -0.38 -24.75 0.57
CA LYS A 18 1.07 -24.64 0.78
C LYS A 18 1.58 -23.22 0.55
N ILE A 19 2.62 -22.86 1.30
CA ILE A 19 3.41 -21.65 1.07
C ILE A 19 4.28 -21.88 -0.17
N SER A 20 4.36 -20.87 -1.03
CA SER A 20 5.19 -20.86 -2.23
C SER A 20 5.99 -19.56 -2.26
N SER A 21 7.26 -19.64 -2.65
CA SER A 21 8.10 -18.47 -2.89
C SER A 21 7.70 -17.82 -4.23
N CYS A 22 7.74 -16.49 -4.30
CA CYS A 22 7.47 -15.72 -5.51
C CYS A 22 8.47 -14.58 -5.59
N GLY A 23 9.10 -14.40 -6.75
CA GLY A 23 9.85 -13.18 -7.05
C GLY A 23 8.87 -12.03 -7.21
N VAL A 24 9.22 -10.86 -6.68
CA VAL A 24 8.38 -9.66 -6.78
C VAL A 24 9.19 -8.47 -7.24
N SER A 25 8.59 -7.64 -8.08
CA SER A 25 8.99 -6.26 -8.28
C SER A 25 8.09 -5.35 -7.47
N VAL A 26 8.57 -4.15 -7.16
CA VAL A 26 7.80 -3.14 -6.43
C VAL A 26 7.88 -1.85 -7.20
N ASP A 27 6.74 -1.17 -7.34
CA ASP A 27 6.67 0.13 -8.01
C ASP A 27 5.71 1.07 -7.27
N GLY A 28 6.06 2.36 -7.29
CA GLY A 28 5.36 3.45 -6.63
C GLY A 28 4.81 4.46 -7.64
N THR A 29 3.64 5.00 -7.36
CA THR A 29 3.06 6.10 -8.13
C THR A 29 2.52 7.19 -7.22
N TRP A 30 2.53 8.42 -7.73
CA TRP A 30 2.16 9.61 -7.00
C TRP A 30 1.14 10.43 -7.79
N GLN A 31 0.24 11.10 -7.07
CA GLN A 31 -0.77 11.95 -7.71
C GLN A 31 -0.18 13.10 -8.53
N ARG A 32 0.97 13.64 -8.11
CA ARG A 32 1.66 14.80 -8.69
C ARG A 32 3.16 14.54 -8.81
N ARG A 33 3.81 15.19 -9.77
CA ARG A 33 5.28 15.18 -9.92
C ARG A 33 5.94 16.15 -8.93
N GLY A 34 7.25 15.99 -8.72
CA GLY A 34 8.07 16.97 -8.00
C GLY A 34 7.90 16.99 -6.47
N TYR A 35 7.86 15.81 -5.82
CA TYR A 35 7.86 15.63 -4.36
C TYR A 35 6.75 16.38 -3.57
N SER A 36 5.71 16.87 -4.26
CA SER A 36 4.61 17.66 -3.69
C SER A 36 3.30 16.86 -3.58
N SER A 37 3.42 15.53 -3.65
CA SER A 37 2.26 14.64 -3.70
C SER A 37 1.67 14.38 -2.32
N LEU A 38 0.39 14.68 -2.18
CA LEU A 38 -0.35 14.33 -0.98
C LEU A 38 -0.80 12.88 -0.95
N ASN A 39 -0.81 12.20 -2.11
CA ASN A 39 -1.23 10.81 -2.23
C ASN A 39 -0.16 10.02 -2.99
N GLY A 40 0.14 8.83 -2.47
CA GLY A 40 1.01 7.83 -3.09
C GLY A 40 0.39 6.45 -3.01
N CYS A 41 0.69 5.61 -3.99
CA CYS A 41 0.30 4.21 -4.03
C CYS A 41 1.54 3.38 -4.38
N THR A 42 1.80 2.34 -3.59
CA THR A 42 2.92 1.42 -3.81
C THR A 42 2.37 0.03 -4.01
N THR A 43 2.87 -0.71 -4.99
CA THR A 43 2.34 -2.03 -5.35
C THR A 43 3.44 -3.08 -5.39
N ILE A 44 3.18 -4.25 -4.80
CA ILE A 44 3.99 -5.46 -5.00
C ILE A 44 3.43 -6.21 -6.20
N ILE A 45 4.25 -6.47 -7.20
CA ILE A 45 3.89 -7.11 -8.45
C ILE A 45 4.66 -8.42 -8.56
N SER A 46 3.96 -9.49 -8.90
CA SER A 46 4.59 -10.78 -9.17
C SER A 46 5.42 -10.72 -10.44
N ILE A 47 6.67 -11.17 -10.38
CA ILE A 47 7.51 -11.33 -11.58
C ILE A 47 6.92 -12.43 -12.48
N ASP A 48 6.38 -13.50 -11.89
CA ASP A 48 5.89 -14.67 -12.62
C ASP A 48 4.61 -14.39 -13.43
N SER A 49 3.72 -13.52 -12.92
CA SER A 49 2.40 -13.27 -13.54
C SER A 49 2.17 -11.82 -13.99
N GLY A 50 3.03 -10.88 -13.59
CA GLY A 50 2.82 -9.45 -13.80
C GLY A 50 1.64 -8.85 -13.02
N LYS A 51 1.03 -9.61 -12.09
CA LYS A 51 -0.16 -9.17 -11.35
C LYS A 51 0.19 -8.60 -9.99
N VAL A 52 -0.59 -7.59 -9.58
CA VAL A 52 -0.49 -6.97 -8.26
C VAL A 52 -0.92 -7.95 -7.17
N LEU A 53 -0.03 -8.20 -6.21
CA LEU A 53 -0.21 -9.08 -5.06
C LEU A 53 -0.58 -8.33 -3.79
N ASP A 54 -0.05 -7.14 -3.62
CA ASP A 54 -0.39 -6.23 -2.52
C ASP A 54 -0.26 -4.77 -2.97
N ALA A 55 -1.00 -3.88 -2.31
CA ALA A 55 -0.89 -2.44 -2.51
C ALA A 55 -1.01 -1.68 -1.19
N GLU A 56 -0.23 -0.61 -1.03
CA GLU A 56 -0.33 0.33 0.08
C GLU A 56 -0.62 1.73 -0.46
N ILE A 57 -1.74 2.32 -0.01
CA ILE A 57 -2.14 3.67 -0.36
C ILE A 57 -1.85 4.57 0.83
N MET A 58 -1.06 5.62 0.61
CA MET A 58 -0.69 6.60 1.62
C MET A 58 -1.20 7.98 1.24
N SER A 59 -1.73 8.69 2.24
CA SER A 59 -2.35 10.00 2.08
C SER A 59 -1.93 10.94 3.22
N HIS A 60 -1.51 12.14 2.84
CA HIS A 60 -1.46 13.33 3.69
C HIS A 60 -2.73 14.19 3.60
N TYR A 61 -3.69 13.76 2.77
CA TYR A 61 -4.87 14.53 2.45
C TYR A 61 -6.08 14.05 3.27
N CYS A 62 -6.70 14.99 3.98
CA CYS A 62 -8.00 14.81 4.59
C CYS A 62 -9.05 15.69 3.92
N ARG A 63 -10.09 15.06 3.35
CA ARG A 63 -11.23 15.78 2.76
C ARG A 63 -12.02 16.56 3.81
N THR A 64 -12.23 15.97 4.99
CA THR A 64 -13.00 16.57 6.09
C THR A 64 -12.33 17.86 6.56
N CYS A 65 -11.01 17.83 6.79
CA CYS A 65 -10.25 19.02 7.20
C CYS A 65 -10.31 20.11 6.13
N LYS A 66 -10.11 19.78 4.85
CA LYS A 66 -10.15 20.77 3.77
C LYS A 66 -11.54 21.39 3.53
N THR A 67 -12.61 20.65 3.81
CA THR A 67 -13.98 21.17 3.59
C THR A 67 -14.42 22.07 4.75
N ASN A 68 -13.87 21.85 5.95
CA ASN A 68 -14.21 22.58 7.17
C ASN A 68 -13.26 23.75 7.48
N ASP A 69 -12.47 24.24 6.53
CA ASP A 69 -11.58 25.41 6.75
C ASP A 69 -12.33 26.67 7.25
N ASN A 70 -13.65 26.72 7.13
CA ASN A 70 -14.51 27.80 7.63
C ASN A 70 -15.17 27.56 9.00
N VAL A 71 -15.14 26.33 9.54
CA VAL A 71 -15.77 26.01 10.83
C VAL A 71 -14.74 25.32 11.70
N ARG A 72 -14.39 25.98 12.82
CA ARG A 72 -13.60 25.45 13.94
C ARG A 72 -14.10 24.06 14.35
N TYR A 73 -13.68 23.01 13.66
CA TYR A 73 -13.95 21.63 14.05
C TYR A 73 -12.99 21.34 15.20
N LYS A 74 -13.50 21.56 16.41
CA LYS A 74 -12.79 21.48 17.70
C LYS A 74 -12.33 20.07 18.10
N ASN A 75 -12.53 19.05 17.27
CA ASN A 75 -12.13 17.67 17.56
C ASN A 75 -10.93 17.22 16.71
N LYS A 76 -9.86 18.03 16.69
CA LYS A 76 -8.57 17.60 16.10
C LYS A 76 -7.94 16.43 16.85
N GLU A 77 -8.30 16.22 18.11
CA GLU A 77 -7.61 15.28 19.00
C GLU A 77 -7.86 13.80 18.66
N ASN A 78 -8.97 13.45 17.98
CA ASN A 78 -9.34 12.06 17.67
C ASN A 78 -9.45 11.75 16.16
N HIS A 79 -9.02 12.67 15.28
CA HIS A 79 -9.12 12.46 13.84
C HIS A 79 -7.75 12.15 13.22
N GLU A 80 -7.61 10.96 12.65
CA GLU A 80 -6.44 10.60 11.84
C GLU A 80 -6.55 11.24 10.45
N CYS A 81 -5.98 12.44 10.31
CA CYS A 81 -5.99 13.22 9.05
C CYS A 81 -5.23 12.55 7.90
N SER A 82 -4.32 11.65 8.23
CA SER A 82 -3.37 11.05 7.31
C SER A 82 -2.97 9.68 7.83
N ASN A 83 -2.93 8.69 6.97
CA ASN A 83 -2.40 7.37 7.33
C ASN A 83 -0.86 7.28 7.14
N TYR A 84 -0.20 8.41 6.85
CA TYR A 84 1.23 8.50 6.63
C TYR A 84 1.81 9.85 7.11
N VAL A 85 2.95 9.77 7.79
CA VAL A 85 3.76 10.91 8.25
C VAL A 85 5.16 10.73 7.67
N GLY A 86 5.64 11.74 6.94
CA GLY A 86 6.91 11.68 6.20
C GLY A 86 6.87 12.49 4.92
N SER A 87 7.90 12.36 4.08
CA SER A 87 7.96 13.01 2.77
C SER A 87 7.24 12.17 1.71
N SER A 88 6.73 12.80 0.65
CA SER A 88 6.12 12.07 -0.47
C SER A 88 7.08 11.05 -1.08
N GLY A 89 8.37 11.38 -1.21
CA GLY A 89 9.38 10.45 -1.73
C GLY A 89 9.58 9.20 -0.88
N ASN A 90 9.35 9.30 0.43
CA ASN A 90 9.46 8.16 1.35
C ASN A 90 8.20 7.29 1.39
N MET A 91 7.11 7.68 0.70
CA MET A 91 5.90 6.85 0.64
C MET A 91 6.22 5.49 0.02
N GLU A 92 7.01 5.42 -1.06
CA GLU A 92 7.32 4.15 -1.70
C GLU A 92 8.03 3.14 -0.77
N PRO A 93 9.20 3.44 -0.18
CA PRO A 93 9.89 2.48 0.69
C PRO A 93 9.06 2.13 1.95
N VAL A 94 8.29 3.08 2.50
CA VAL A 94 7.39 2.80 3.63
C VAL A 94 6.23 1.91 3.21
N GLY A 95 5.69 2.10 2.00
CA GLY A 95 4.67 1.24 1.43
C GLY A 95 5.14 -0.20 1.31
N VAL A 96 6.35 -0.40 0.78
CA VAL A 96 6.99 -1.71 0.70
C VAL A 96 7.09 -2.36 2.09
N TYR A 97 7.63 -1.63 3.06
CA TYR A 97 7.77 -2.11 4.43
C TYR A 97 6.43 -2.54 5.04
N ARG A 98 5.38 -1.71 4.92
CA ARG A 98 4.05 -2.01 5.45
C ARG A 98 3.41 -3.25 4.83
N MET A 99 3.60 -3.46 3.52
CA MET A 99 3.10 -4.66 2.83
C MET A 99 3.78 -5.95 3.31
N PHE A 100 5.10 -5.90 3.53
CA PHE A 100 5.83 -7.06 4.07
C PHE A 100 5.48 -7.33 5.54
N GLU A 101 5.37 -6.30 6.38
CA GLU A 101 4.90 -6.45 7.76
C GLU A 101 3.47 -7.01 7.82
N ARG A 102 2.58 -6.52 6.94
CA ARG A 102 1.22 -7.07 6.79
C ARG A 102 1.26 -8.56 6.43
N SER A 103 2.16 -8.96 5.54
CA SER A 103 2.35 -10.36 5.14
C SER A 103 2.81 -11.23 6.32
N LYS A 104 3.80 -10.79 7.11
CA LYS A 104 4.24 -11.50 8.33
C LYS A 104 3.09 -11.68 9.31
N ARG A 105 2.37 -10.59 9.62
CA ARG A 105 1.25 -10.59 10.57
C ARG A 105 0.11 -11.53 10.15
N LEU A 106 -0.29 -11.49 8.88
CA LEU A 106 -1.44 -12.25 8.40
C LEU A 106 -1.13 -13.73 8.14
N ARG A 107 0.13 -14.06 7.82
CA ARG A 107 0.53 -15.42 7.43
C ARG A 107 1.32 -16.15 8.50
N LYS A 108 1.61 -15.51 9.64
CA LYS A 108 2.38 -16.05 10.78
C LYS A 108 3.67 -16.73 10.31
N LEU A 109 4.36 -16.05 9.39
CA LEU A 109 5.68 -16.45 8.91
C LEU A 109 6.75 -16.00 9.91
#